data_AF-A0A7S2HMB2-F1
#
_entry.id   AF-A0A7S2HMB2-F1
#
_cell.length_a   1.000
_cell.length_b   1.000
_cell.length_c   1.000
_cell.angle_alpha   90.00
_cell.angle_beta   90.00
_cell.angle_gamma   90.00
#
_symmetry.space_group_name_H-M   'P 1'
#
loop_
_entity.id
_entity.type
_entity.pdbx_description
1 polymer ?
#
loop_
_entity_poly.entity_id
_entity_poly.type
_entity_poly.pdbx_seq_one_letter_code
_entity_poly.pdbx_strand_id
1 'polypeptide(L)'
;AESRAIALAKHLDGVQDGDPRNCPSIFCHTSSRGFTTFTGTLGGVPMSIISIGMGFPMMDFFVREVRAIVEGPMCVVRFGTCGGLKEDAPEGSVVVVSEGAVAVLRDPDAFQEEGNTQYYRISKYPAPSDPGLSGAVARELSSALGAEVVKLGMNASGDSFYSSQGRFDTQFDDNAHGILSELRSRYPAVASMEMETFHLLDLARCCKTSIKATAASIVVANRSTGGVVDGPTLSRLESVGGGAVMKALASTPL
;
A
#
# COMPACT_ATOMS: atom_id res chain seq x y z
N ALA A 1 12.20 -1.60 -2.61
CA ALA A 1 11.55 -1.06 -1.40
C ALA A 1 12.49 -0.11 -0.65
N GLU A 2 13.71 -0.53 -0.33
CA GLU A 2 14.71 0.29 0.38
C GLU A 2 15.03 1.62 -0.31
N SER A 3 15.21 1.65 -1.64
CA SER A 3 15.46 2.89 -2.40
C SER A 3 14.38 3.96 -2.20
N ARG A 4 13.11 3.54 -2.12
CA ARG A 4 11.98 4.44 -1.85
C ARG A 4 12.00 4.92 -0.40
N ALA A 5 12.25 4.05 0.56
CA ALA A 5 12.36 4.44 1.97
C ALA A 5 13.48 5.48 2.18
N ILE A 6 14.62 5.33 1.49
CA ILE A 6 15.70 6.33 1.46
C ILE A 6 15.19 7.65 0.86
N ALA A 7 14.47 7.61 -0.27
CA ALA A 7 13.92 8.82 -0.88
C ALA A 7 12.93 9.56 0.05
N LEU A 8 12.09 8.82 0.78
CA LEU A 8 11.18 9.38 1.78
C LEU A 8 11.94 9.96 2.97
N ALA A 9 12.98 9.28 3.44
CA ALA A 9 13.75 9.72 4.60
C ALA A 9 14.48 11.05 4.37
N LYS A 10 14.69 11.46 3.11
CA LYS A 10 15.18 12.80 2.76
C LYS A 10 14.24 13.94 3.14
N HIS A 11 12.96 13.65 3.40
CA HIS A 11 12.00 14.65 3.88
C HIS A 11 12.06 14.86 5.39
N LEU A 12 12.77 14.01 6.15
CA LEU A 12 12.90 14.18 7.60
C LEU A 12 13.77 15.39 7.95
N ASP A 13 13.45 16.04 9.07
CA ASP A 13 14.15 17.20 9.57
C ASP A 13 15.65 16.90 9.79
N GLY A 14 16.51 17.86 9.42
CA GLY A 14 17.96 17.75 9.57
C GLY A 14 18.68 17.02 8.44
N VAL A 15 17.98 16.34 7.53
CA VAL A 15 18.59 15.75 6.33
C VAL A 15 18.84 16.85 5.29
N GLN A 16 20.09 17.29 5.17
CA GLN A 16 20.53 18.24 4.13
C GLN A 16 21.20 17.45 3.00
N ASP A 17 20.69 17.58 1.76
CA ASP A 17 21.19 17.04 0.49
C ASP A 17 22.26 15.93 0.62
N GLY A 18 21.81 14.75 1.06
CA GLY A 18 22.69 13.64 1.40
C GLY A 18 21.95 12.33 1.59
N ASP A 19 22.71 11.29 1.94
CA ASP A 19 22.15 9.99 2.32
C ASP A 19 21.60 10.07 3.76
N PRO A 20 20.28 9.87 3.99
CA PRO A 20 19.68 9.91 5.32
C PRO A 20 20.34 8.94 6.32
N ARG A 21 20.98 7.87 5.83
CA ARG A 21 21.72 6.91 6.67
C ARG A 21 22.93 7.52 7.37
N ASN A 22 23.46 8.62 6.83
CA ASN A 22 24.61 9.33 7.39
C ASN A 22 24.19 10.56 8.23
N CYS A 23 22.88 10.83 8.35
CA CYS A 23 22.40 11.98 9.10
C CYS A 23 22.36 11.67 10.61
N PRO A 24 23.10 12.40 11.47
CA PRO A 24 23.18 12.08 12.90
C PRO A 24 21.86 12.15 13.67
N SER A 25 20.91 12.96 13.18
CA SER A 25 19.58 13.10 13.79
C SER A 25 18.59 12.02 13.36
N ILE A 26 18.96 11.15 12.43
CA ILE A 26 18.10 10.08 11.92
C ILE A 26 18.58 8.74 12.48
N PHE A 27 17.70 8.05 13.19
CA PHE A 27 17.91 6.65 13.50
C PHE A 27 17.69 5.82 12.24
N CYS A 28 18.67 5.00 11.87
CA CYS A 28 18.56 4.07 10.75
C CYS A 28 18.98 2.66 11.21
N HIS A 29 18.12 1.68 10.97
CA HIS A 29 18.43 0.28 11.25
C HIS A 29 17.87 -0.65 10.17
N THR A 30 18.70 -1.55 9.66
CA THR A 30 18.27 -2.66 8.82
C THR A 30 18.35 -3.96 9.61
N SER A 31 17.22 -4.64 9.76
CA SER A 31 17.15 -5.92 10.46
C SER A 31 17.71 -7.06 9.61
N SER A 32 18.06 -8.18 10.24
CA SER A 32 18.50 -9.40 9.55
C SER A 32 17.42 -10.01 8.65
N ARG A 33 16.15 -9.59 8.80
CA ARG A 33 15.02 -10.01 7.95
C ARG A 33 14.70 -9.02 6.82
N GLY A 34 15.54 -8.01 6.62
CA GLY A 34 15.42 -7.08 5.48
C GLY A 34 14.42 -5.93 5.69
N PHE A 35 13.98 -5.68 6.93
CA PHE A 35 13.24 -4.46 7.25
C PHE A 35 14.23 -3.32 7.49
N THR A 36 14.04 -2.20 6.80
CA THR A 36 14.83 -0.99 7.04
C THR A 36 13.94 0.09 7.62
N THR A 37 14.30 0.58 8.80
CA THR A 37 13.58 1.61 9.54
C THR A 37 14.41 2.88 9.58
N PHE A 38 13.80 3.99 9.17
CA PHE A 38 14.29 5.34 9.41
C PHE A 38 13.36 6.02 10.42
N THR A 39 13.90 6.62 11.48
CA THR A 39 13.11 7.38 12.46
C THR A 39 13.74 8.75 12.67
N GLY A 40 12.92 9.79 12.60
CA GLY A 40 13.31 11.17 12.82
C GLY A 40 12.08 12.01 13.12
N THR A 41 12.10 13.28 12.71
CA THR A 41 10.94 14.16 12.81
C THR A 41 10.59 14.77 11.45
N LEU A 42 9.34 15.17 11.27
CA LEU A 42 8.92 16.04 10.17
C LEU A 42 8.16 17.22 10.76
N GLY A 43 8.71 18.43 10.65
CA GLY A 43 8.13 19.61 11.31
C GLY A 43 8.03 19.45 12.83
N GLY A 44 9.00 18.75 13.43
CA GLY A 44 9.03 18.44 14.87
C GLY A 44 8.11 17.28 15.32
N VAL A 45 7.33 16.67 14.42
CA VAL A 45 6.48 15.51 14.74
C VAL A 45 7.28 14.22 14.56
N PRO A 46 7.42 13.36 15.59
CA PRO A 46 8.12 12.07 15.46
C PRO A 46 7.48 11.15 14.42
N MET A 47 8.29 10.56 13.55
CA MET A 47 7.81 9.70 12.47
C MET A 47 8.85 8.62 12.12
N SER A 48 8.33 7.45 11.72
CA SER A 48 9.14 6.36 11.18
C SER A 48 8.71 6.00 9.76
N ILE A 49 9.70 5.70 8.91
CA ILE A 49 9.52 5.13 7.57
C ILE A 49 10.08 3.72 7.62
N ILE A 50 9.25 2.72 7.32
CA ILE A 50 9.64 1.30 7.40
C ILE A 50 9.47 0.64 6.04
N SER A 51 10.57 0.16 5.47
CA SER A 51 10.55 -0.71 4.29
C SER A 51 10.20 -2.12 4.73
N ILE A 52 9.05 -2.63 4.27
CA ILE A 52 8.52 -3.94 4.70
C ILE A 52 8.73 -5.07 3.68
N GLY A 53 9.05 -4.79 2.41
CA GLY A 53 9.03 -5.82 1.38
C GLY A 53 7.63 -6.10 0.83
N MET A 54 7.29 -7.37 0.57
CA MET A 54 6.07 -7.77 -0.17
C MET A 54 5.30 -8.89 0.57
N GLY A 55 3.98 -8.87 0.43
CA GLY A 55 3.04 -9.87 0.90
C GLY A 55 2.47 -9.63 2.31
N PHE A 56 1.34 -10.27 2.58
CA PHE A 56 0.66 -10.22 3.88
C PHE A 56 1.56 -10.54 5.08
N PRO A 57 2.42 -11.58 5.06
CA PRO A 57 3.26 -11.88 6.22
C PRO A 57 4.23 -10.75 6.58
N MET A 58 4.75 -10.04 5.59
CA MET A 58 5.67 -8.93 5.84
C MET A 58 4.95 -7.72 6.44
N MET A 59 3.73 -7.43 5.98
CA MET A 59 2.86 -6.43 6.61
C MET A 59 2.48 -6.85 8.05
N ASP A 60 2.24 -8.14 8.29
CA ASP A 60 1.93 -8.68 9.61
C ASP A 60 3.06 -8.45 10.62
N PHE A 61 4.29 -8.82 10.24
CA PHE A 61 5.48 -8.57 11.06
C PHE A 61 5.60 -7.09 11.41
N PHE A 62 5.52 -6.21 10.42
CA PHE A 62 5.61 -4.77 10.65
C PHE A 62 4.55 -4.27 11.64
N VAL A 63 3.26 -4.53 11.39
CA VAL A 63 2.20 -3.97 12.23
C VAL A 63 2.28 -4.53 13.65
N ARG A 64 2.52 -5.84 13.81
CA ARG A 64 2.56 -6.47 15.14
C ARG A 64 3.78 -6.08 15.95
N GLU A 65 4.97 -6.08 15.35
CA GLU A 65 6.21 -5.75 16.05
C GLU A 65 6.25 -4.27 16.42
N VAL A 66 5.83 -3.37 15.52
CA VAL A 66 5.72 -1.93 15.84
C VAL A 66 4.67 -1.70 16.93
N ARG A 67 3.50 -2.34 16.84
CA ARG A 67 2.46 -2.19 17.87
C ARG A 67 2.94 -2.64 19.25
N ALA A 68 3.81 -3.65 19.32
CA ALA A 68 4.34 -4.18 20.58
C ALA A 68 5.30 -3.22 21.30
N ILE A 69 5.90 -2.26 20.59
CA ILE A 69 6.90 -1.32 21.14
C ILE A 69 6.45 0.13 21.16
N VAL A 70 5.34 0.47 20.51
CA VAL A 70 4.73 1.81 20.57
C VAL A 70 3.70 1.82 21.69
N GLU A 71 3.73 2.84 22.53
CA GLU A 71 2.69 3.10 23.54
C GLU A 71 1.61 4.03 22.99
N GLY A 72 0.35 3.83 23.37
CA GLY A 72 -0.75 4.71 22.96
C GLY A 72 -1.23 4.54 21.51
N PRO A 73 -2.08 5.44 21.00
CA PRO A 73 -2.59 5.39 19.62
C PRO A 73 -1.46 5.55 18.59
N MET A 74 -1.61 4.95 17.41
CA MET A 74 -0.69 5.14 16.29
C MET A 74 -1.44 5.35 14.97
N CYS A 75 -0.78 5.99 14.02
CA CYS A 75 -1.30 6.23 12.68
C CYS A 75 -0.34 5.66 11.64
N VAL A 76 -0.87 4.96 10.65
CA VAL A 76 -0.08 4.25 9.64
C VAL A 76 -0.65 4.52 8.25
N VAL A 77 0.20 5.01 7.36
CA VAL A 77 -0.12 5.10 5.93
C VAL A 77 0.82 4.18 5.17
N ARG A 78 0.26 3.21 4.44
CA ARG A 78 1.04 2.49 3.44
C ARG A 78 1.15 3.34 2.18
N PHE A 79 2.36 3.68 1.78
CA PHE A 79 2.62 4.29 0.47
C PHE A 79 3.39 3.32 -0.43
N GLY A 80 2.71 2.82 -1.46
CA GLY A 80 3.19 1.70 -2.27
C GLY A 80 2.97 1.87 -3.77
N THR A 81 2.94 0.73 -4.45
CA THR A 81 2.66 0.62 -5.89
C THR A 81 1.56 -0.42 -6.11
N CYS A 82 0.83 -0.28 -7.21
CA CYS A 82 -0.25 -1.20 -7.55
C CYS A 82 -0.43 -1.36 -9.06
N GLY A 83 -1.15 -2.41 -9.44
CA GLY A 83 -1.82 -2.49 -10.72
C GLY A 83 -3.12 -1.67 -10.70
N GLY A 84 -3.36 -0.87 -11.74
CA GLY A 84 -4.60 -0.13 -11.92
C GLY A 84 -5.70 -1.02 -12.48
N LEU A 85 -6.93 -0.89 -11.97
CA LEU A 85 -8.08 -1.68 -12.41
C LEU A 85 -9.18 -0.87 -13.09
N LYS A 86 -9.04 0.45 -13.20
CA LYS A 86 -9.99 1.35 -13.87
C LYS A 86 -9.30 2.21 -14.94
N GLU A 87 -10.05 2.56 -15.99
CA GLU A 87 -9.56 3.42 -17.07
C GLU A 87 -9.40 4.88 -16.61
N ASP A 88 -10.23 5.34 -15.67
CA ASP A 88 -10.18 6.69 -15.09
C ASP A 88 -9.08 6.88 -14.02
N ALA A 89 -8.32 5.82 -13.74
CA ALA A 89 -7.11 5.79 -12.92
C ALA A 89 -5.93 5.18 -13.72
N PRO A 90 -5.50 5.82 -14.82
CA PRO A 90 -4.43 5.31 -15.68
C PRO A 90 -3.09 5.20 -14.94
N GLU A 91 -2.14 4.50 -15.55
CA GLU A 91 -0.74 4.50 -15.13
C GLU A 91 -0.21 5.92 -14.85
N GLY A 92 0.55 6.08 -13.77
CA GLY A 92 0.96 7.39 -13.26
C GLY A 92 -0.05 8.07 -12.33
N SER A 93 -1.25 7.51 -12.14
CA SER A 93 -2.18 7.95 -11.09
C SER A 93 -1.74 7.48 -9.70
N VAL A 94 -2.22 8.14 -8.65
CA VAL A 94 -2.11 7.68 -7.25
C VAL A 94 -3.51 7.38 -6.73
N VAL A 95 -3.78 6.12 -6.39
CA VAL A 95 -5.05 5.69 -5.80
C VAL A 95 -4.94 5.74 -4.29
N VAL A 96 -5.75 6.59 -3.65
CA VAL A 96 -5.94 6.62 -2.19
C VAL A 96 -7.10 5.71 -1.82
N VAL A 97 -6.84 4.83 -0.86
CA VAL A 97 -7.81 3.82 -0.42
C VAL A 97 -8.80 4.48 0.54
N SER A 98 -9.97 4.83 0.04
CA SER A 98 -11.03 5.52 0.80
C SER A 98 -12.19 4.61 1.17
N GLU A 99 -12.43 3.55 0.37
CA GLU A 99 -13.55 2.62 0.56
C GLU A 99 -13.12 1.31 1.26
N GLY A 100 -11.88 1.23 1.71
CA GLY A 100 -11.29 0.04 2.33
C GLY A 100 -10.64 -0.91 1.32
N ALA A 101 -10.34 -2.13 1.77
CA ALA A 101 -9.68 -3.13 0.96
C ALA A 101 -10.27 -4.53 1.13
N VAL A 102 -10.16 -5.36 0.08
CA VAL A 102 -10.52 -6.78 0.11
C VAL A 102 -9.29 -7.65 -0.17
N ALA A 103 -9.28 -8.88 0.35
CA ALA A 103 -8.26 -9.88 0.03
C ALA A 103 -8.74 -10.81 -1.09
N VAL A 104 -7.84 -11.18 -1.99
CA VAL A 104 -7.98 -12.27 -2.96
C VAL A 104 -6.99 -13.36 -2.58
N LEU A 105 -7.50 -14.52 -2.20
CA LEU A 105 -6.73 -15.61 -1.63
C LEU A 105 -6.85 -16.85 -2.50
N ARG A 106 -5.74 -17.46 -2.87
CA ARG A 106 -5.74 -18.77 -3.54
C ARG A 106 -6.10 -19.84 -2.53
N ASP A 107 -7.01 -20.73 -2.91
CA ASP A 107 -7.34 -21.91 -2.12
C ASP A 107 -6.55 -23.11 -2.67
N PRO A 108 -5.57 -23.68 -1.97
CA PRO A 108 -4.83 -24.83 -2.47
C PRO A 108 -5.66 -26.11 -2.58
N ASP A 109 -6.63 -26.31 -1.68
CA ASP A 109 -7.44 -27.53 -1.62
C ASP A 109 -8.40 -27.58 -2.81
N ALA A 110 -8.89 -26.42 -3.25
CA ALA A 110 -9.70 -26.23 -4.45
C ALA A 110 -9.11 -26.85 -5.73
N PHE A 111 -7.79 -27.03 -5.83
CA PHE A 111 -7.11 -27.62 -7.00
C PHE A 111 -7.03 -29.15 -6.93
N GLN A 112 -7.41 -29.76 -5.80
CA GLN A 112 -7.48 -31.21 -5.63
C GLN A 112 -8.91 -31.74 -5.72
N GLU A 113 -9.90 -30.85 -5.69
CA GLU A 113 -11.32 -31.20 -5.73
C GLU A 113 -11.83 -31.34 -7.17
N GLU A 114 -12.23 -32.56 -7.55
CA GLU A 114 -12.84 -32.82 -8.86
C GLU A 114 -14.12 -31.99 -9.04
N GLY A 115 -14.20 -31.26 -10.16
CA GLY A 115 -15.37 -30.46 -10.52
C GLY A 115 -15.52 -29.14 -9.76
N ASN A 116 -14.55 -28.76 -8.92
CA ASN A 116 -14.55 -27.43 -8.31
C ASN A 116 -14.37 -26.33 -9.36
N THR A 117 -15.01 -25.19 -9.13
CA THR A 117 -14.96 -24.01 -10.02
C THR A 117 -14.55 -22.74 -9.27
N GLN A 118 -14.38 -22.81 -7.95
CA GLN A 118 -13.99 -21.68 -7.10
C GLN A 118 -12.59 -21.92 -6.53
N TYR A 119 -11.56 -21.43 -7.24
CA TYR A 119 -10.15 -21.59 -6.86
C TYR A 119 -9.60 -20.45 -5.99
N TYR A 120 -10.35 -19.35 -5.91
CA TYR A 120 -9.97 -18.14 -5.19
C TYR A 120 -11.10 -17.67 -4.31
N ARG A 121 -10.76 -17.20 -3.13
CA ARG A 121 -11.69 -16.58 -2.20
C ARG A 121 -11.45 -15.08 -2.15
N ILE A 122 -12.48 -14.31 -2.49
CA ILE A 122 -12.51 -12.87 -2.22
C ILE A 122 -13.16 -12.63 -0.85
N SER A 123 -12.46 -11.94 0.06
CA SER A 123 -12.98 -11.62 1.40
C SER A 123 -14.33 -10.90 1.29
N LYS A 124 -15.33 -11.28 2.11
CA LYS A 124 -16.69 -10.73 1.97
C LYS A 124 -16.85 -9.31 2.52
N TYR A 125 -16.11 -9.01 3.58
CA TYR A 125 -16.20 -7.74 4.29
C TYR A 125 -14.90 -6.97 4.05
N PRO A 126 -14.94 -5.83 3.34
CA PRO A 126 -13.77 -4.98 3.19
C PRO A 126 -13.24 -4.54 4.55
N ALA A 127 -11.92 -4.60 4.73
CA ALA A 127 -11.26 -3.98 5.85
C ALA A 127 -11.32 -2.45 5.68
N PRO A 128 -11.86 -1.70 6.65
CA PRO A 128 -12.12 -0.28 6.49
C PRO A 128 -10.83 0.55 6.51
N SER A 129 -10.81 1.61 5.71
CA SER A 129 -9.82 2.68 5.77
C SER A 129 -10.29 3.77 6.72
N ASP A 130 -9.39 4.41 7.48
CA ASP A 130 -9.76 5.54 8.33
C ASP A 130 -10.18 6.74 7.44
N PRO A 131 -11.43 7.23 7.54
CA PRO A 131 -11.92 8.30 6.66
C PRO A 131 -11.20 9.65 6.87
N GLY A 132 -10.79 9.96 8.10
CA GLY A 132 -10.09 11.20 8.41
C GLY A 132 -8.69 11.23 7.81
N LEU A 133 -7.96 10.13 7.99
CA LEU A 133 -6.61 9.95 7.47
C LEU A 133 -6.58 9.82 5.95
N SER A 134 -7.46 9.01 5.36
CA SER A 134 -7.55 8.88 3.89
C SER A 134 -7.92 10.22 3.23
N GLY A 135 -8.82 11.00 3.84
CA GLY A 135 -9.13 12.36 3.40
C GLY A 135 -7.94 13.32 3.50
N ALA A 136 -7.15 13.25 4.58
CA ALA A 136 -5.94 14.06 4.72
C ALA A 136 -4.89 13.69 3.66
N VAL A 137 -4.66 12.40 3.44
CA VAL A 137 -3.74 11.88 2.42
C VAL A 137 -4.16 12.34 1.02
N ALA A 138 -5.45 12.23 0.69
CA ALA A 138 -5.98 12.68 -0.60
C ALA A 138 -5.78 14.19 -0.83
N ARG A 139 -6.00 15.02 0.20
CA ARG A 139 -5.80 16.49 0.10
C ARG A 139 -4.34 16.85 -0.13
N GLU A 140 -3.43 16.32 0.69
CA GLU A 140 -1.99 16.62 0.56
C GLU A 140 -1.43 16.13 -0.77
N LEU A 141 -1.80 14.91 -1.20
CA LEU A 141 -1.42 14.39 -2.51
C LEU A 141 -1.95 15.25 -3.65
N SER A 142 -3.21 15.66 -3.59
CA SER A 142 -3.82 16.49 -4.65
C SER A 142 -3.15 17.85 -4.73
N SER A 143 -2.81 18.46 -3.59
CA SER A 143 -2.09 19.73 -3.53
C SER A 143 -0.66 19.62 -4.08
N ALA A 144 0.01 18.47 -3.91
CA ALA A 144 1.40 18.28 -4.31
C ALA A 144 1.56 17.77 -5.75
N LEU A 145 0.60 16.97 -6.24
CA LEU A 145 0.71 16.25 -7.51
C LEU A 145 -0.27 16.70 -8.59
N GLY A 146 -1.33 17.43 -8.22
CA GLY A 146 -2.48 17.72 -9.07
C GLY A 146 -3.68 16.82 -8.73
N ALA A 147 -4.89 17.40 -8.72
CA ALA A 147 -6.12 16.67 -8.38
C ALA A 147 -6.49 15.61 -9.42
N GLU A 148 -6.06 15.79 -10.67
CA GLU A 148 -6.26 14.86 -11.78
C GLU A 148 -5.43 13.57 -11.63
N VAL A 149 -4.30 13.64 -10.91
CA VAL A 149 -3.40 12.51 -10.64
C VAL A 149 -3.94 11.64 -9.51
N VAL A 150 -4.70 12.21 -8.58
CA VAL A 150 -5.18 11.53 -7.38
C VAL A 150 -6.58 10.96 -7.59
N LYS A 151 -6.74 9.67 -7.32
CA LYS A 151 -8.01 8.96 -7.42
C LYS A 151 -8.39 8.36 -6.09
N LEU A 152 -9.68 8.28 -5.82
CA LEU A 152 -10.22 7.60 -4.65
C LEU A 152 -10.82 6.27 -5.09
N GLY A 153 -10.63 5.21 -4.30
CA GLY A 153 -11.33 3.97 -4.54
C GLY A 153 -11.07 2.89 -3.50
N MET A 154 -11.53 1.68 -3.82
CA MET A 154 -11.25 0.47 -3.06
C MET A 154 -9.97 -0.21 -3.57
N ASN A 155 -9.28 -0.90 -2.67
CA ASN A 155 -8.12 -1.71 -3.01
C ASN A 155 -8.45 -3.21 -2.96
N ALA A 156 -7.83 -4.01 -3.83
CA ALA A 156 -7.74 -5.45 -3.65
C ALA A 156 -6.28 -5.85 -3.36
N SER A 157 -6.07 -6.73 -2.39
CA SER A 157 -4.75 -7.30 -2.14
C SER A 157 -4.77 -8.78 -2.47
N GLY A 158 -3.90 -9.23 -3.38
CA GLY A 158 -3.68 -10.64 -3.65
C GLY A 158 -2.61 -11.22 -2.73
N ASP A 159 -2.77 -12.48 -2.31
CA ASP A 159 -1.69 -13.23 -1.63
C ASP A 159 -0.53 -13.60 -2.56
N SER A 160 -0.71 -13.43 -3.87
CA SER A 160 0.27 -13.70 -4.92
C SER A 160 0.29 -12.55 -5.92
N PHE A 161 1.47 -12.30 -6.50
CA PHE A 161 1.61 -11.39 -7.63
C PHE A 161 1.01 -11.98 -8.91
N TYR A 162 1.01 -13.30 -9.08
CA TYR A 162 0.63 -13.94 -10.33
C TYR A 162 -0.83 -14.43 -10.29
N SER A 163 -1.02 -15.59 -9.68
CA SER A 163 -2.29 -16.32 -9.56
C SER A 163 -3.45 -15.43 -9.08
N SER A 164 -3.39 -14.92 -7.85
CA SER A 164 -4.46 -14.11 -7.26
C SER A 164 -4.66 -12.73 -7.90
N GLN A 165 -3.84 -12.34 -8.87
CA GLN A 165 -4.02 -11.13 -9.68
C GLN A 165 -4.41 -11.44 -11.14
N GLY A 166 -4.78 -12.69 -11.43
CA GLY A 166 -5.21 -13.12 -12.76
C GLY A 166 -4.15 -12.88 -13.83
N ARG A 167 -2.88 -13.09 -13.50
CA ARG A 167 -1.80 -13.13 -14.50
C ARG A 167 -1.73 -14.53 -15.08
N PHE A 168 -1.62 -14.61 -16.40
CA PHE A 168 -1.52 -15.87 -17.11
C PHE A 168 -0.06 -16.32 -17.22
N ASP A 169 0.22 -17.57 -16.83
CA ASP A 169 1.51 -18.24 -16.99
C ASP A 169 1.24 -19.69 -17.42
N THR A 170 1.74 -20.09 -18.59
CA THR A 170 1.53 -21.44 -19.15
C THR A 170 2.23 -22.54 -18.36
N GLN A 171 3.14 -22.20 -17.45
CA GLN A 171 3.87 -23.17 -16.63
C GLN A 171 3.09 -23.63 -15.40
N PHE A 172 2.00 -22.93 -15.04
CA PHE A 172 1.24 -23.20 -13.83
C PHE A 172 -0.25 -23.34 -14.14
N ASP A 173 -0.88 -24.37 -13.59
CA ASP A 173 -2.34 -24.51 -13.62
C ASP A 173 -2.97 -23.66 -12.51
N ASP A 174 -3.04 -22.35 -12.76
CA ASP A 174 -3.51 -21.39 -11.77
C ASP A 174 -5.04 -21.26 -11.74
N ASN A 175 -5.77 -21.69 -12.77
CA ASN A 175 -7.22 -21.49 -12.89
C ASN A 175 -7.71 -20.07 -12.50
N ALA A 176 -6.87 -19.06 -12.71
CA ALA A 176 -7.14 -17.67 -12.31
C ALA A 176 -8.01 -16.91 -13.34
N HIS A 177 -8.51 -17.60 -14.35
CA HIS A 177 -9.35 -17.02 -15.39
C HIS A 177 -10.62 -16.43 -14.75
N GLY A 178 -10.92 -15.17 -15.04
CA GLY A 178 -12.14 -14.51 -14.54
C GLY A 178 -12.04 -13.85 -13.16
N ILE A 179 -10.98 -14.08 -12.37
CA ILE A 179 -10.90 -13.53 -11.00
C ILE A 179 -10.99 -11.99 -10.95
N LEU A 180 -10.41 -11.30 -11.94
CA LEU A 180 -10.53 -9.84 -12.05
C LEU A 180 -11.93 -9.39 -12.44
N SER A 181 -12.64 -10.18 -13.25
CA SER A 181 -14.03 -9.91 -13.63
C SER A 181 -14.95 -10.09 -12.43
N GLU A 182 -14.79 -11.18 -11.68
CA GLU A 182 -15.51 -11.44 -10.43
C GLU A 182 -15.25 -10.32 -9.41
N LEU A 183 -13.98 -9.95 -9.21
CA LEU A 183 -13.58 -8.87 -8.31
C LEU A 183 -14.27 -7.54 -8.66
N ARG A 184 -14.26 -7.15 -9.94
CA ARG A 184 -14.90 -5.91 -10.42
C ARG A 184 -16.42 -5.95 -10.32
N SER A 185 -17.02 -7.10 -10.61
CA SER A 185 -18.47 -7.31 -10.47
C SER A 185 -18.92 -7.16 -9.02
N ARG A 186 -18.15 -7.76 -8.10
CA ARG A 186 -18.47 -7.76 -6.67
C ARG A 186 -18.15 -6.43 -5.98
N TYR A 187 -17.10 -5.75 -6.44
CA TYR A 187 -16.63 -4.47 -5.89
C TYR A 187 -16.38 -3.47 -7.02
N PRO A 188 -17.41 -2.80 -7.55
CA PRO A 188 -17.26 -1.83 -8.66
C PRO A 188 -16.35 -0.64 -8.34
N ALA A 189 -16.16 -0.35 -7.05
CA ALA A 189 -15.25 0.68 -6.56
C ALA A 189 -13.77 0.29 -6.62
N VAL A 190 -13.43 -0.98 -6.88
CA VAL A 190 -12.04 -1.44 -6.88
C VAL A 190 -11.24 -0.75 -7.97
N ALA A 191 -10.20 0.00 -7.57
CA ALA A 191 -9.40 0.84 -8.44
C ALA A 191 -7.93 0.40 -8.49
N SER A 192 -7.43 -0.20 -7.40
CA SER A 192 -6.05 -0.66 -7.28
C SER A 192 -5.97 -2.12 -6.86
N MET A 193 -4.92 -2.80 -7.31
CA MET A 193 -4.57 -4.14 -6.86
C MET A 193 -3.09 -4.26 -6.50
N GLU A 194 -2.81 -4.73 -5.29
CA GLU A 194 -1.45 -4.94 -4.76
C GLU A 194 -1.43 -6.14 -3.80
N MET A 195 -0.58 -6.18 -2.78
CA MET A 195 -0.30 -7.40 -2.00
C MET A 195 -0.24 -7.21 -0.47
N GLU A 196 -0.50 -6.02 0.07
CA GLU A 196 -0.35 -5.77 1.52
C GLU A 196 -1.45 -4.94 2.19
N THR A 197 -2.11 -4.02 1.48
CA THR A 197 -3.02 -3.02 2.09
C THR A 197 -4.15 -3.66 2.90
N PHE A 198 -4.76 -4.74 2.41
CA PHE A 198 -5.80 -5.45 3.14
C PHE A 198 -5.34 -5.83 4.55
N HIS A 199 -4.14 -6.40 4.68
CA HIS A 199 -3.63 -6.91 5.95
C HIS A 199 -3.33 -5.76 6.93
N LEU A 200 -2.86 -4.61 6.43
CA LEU A 200 -2.72 -3.40 7.24
C LEU A 200 -4.06 -2.97 7.84
N LEU A 201 -5.08 -2.83 6.99
CA LEU A 201 -6.40 -2.35 7.42
C LEU A 201 -7.10 -3.37 8.34
N ASP A 202 -6.93 -4.67 8.08
CA ASP A 202 -7.52 -5.71 8.92
C ASP A 202 -6.87 -5.76 10.31
N LEU A 203 -5.54 -5.65 10.39
CA LEU A 203 -4.85 -5.59 11.68
C LEU A 203 -5.19 -4.31 12.45
N ALA A 204 -5.31 -3.17 11.75
CA ALA A 204 -5.75 -1.92 12.38
C ALA A 204 -7.15 -2.07 12.99
N ARG A 205 -8.09 -2.66 12.25
CA ARG A 205 -9.45 -2.98 12.72
C ARG A 205 -9.48 -3.92 13.92
N CYS A 206 -8.58 -4.91 13.97
CA CYS A 206 -8.56 -5.92 15.02
C CYS A 206 -7.70 -5.53 16.25
N CYS A 207 -6.97 -4.42 16.18
CA CYS A 207 -6.10 -4.02 17.28
C CYS A 207 -6.92 -3.49 18.46
N LYS A 208 -6.53 -3.87 19.68
CA LYS A 208 -7.17 -3.38 20.92
C LYS A 208 -6.79 -1.93 21.25
N THR A 209 -5.62 -1.50 20.79
CA THR A 209 -5.14 -0.12 20.90
C THR A 209 -5.34 0.55 19.55
N SER A 210 -5.88 1.76 19.53
CA SER A 210 -6.21 2.47 18.28
C SER A 210 -5.04 2.49 17.29
N ILE A 211 -5.31 2.01 16.06
CA ILE A 211 -4.47 2.19 14.88
C ILE A 211 -5.34 2.82 13.81
N LYS A 212 -5.09 4.09 13.46
CA LYS A 212 -5.67 4.70 12.25
C LYS A 212 -4.84 4.25 11.06
N ALA A 213 -5.49 3.70 10.04
CA ALA A 213 -4.77 3.16 8.88
C ALA A 213 -5.45 3.51 7.56
N THR A 214 -4.61 3.80 6.56
CA THR A 214 -5.02 3.94 5.16
C THR A 214 -3.85 3.55 4.25
N ALA A 215 -4.07 3.60 2.94
CA ALA A 215 -3.03 3.42 1.95
C ALA A 215 -3.19 4.37 0.77
N ALA A 216 -2.08 4.66 0.11
CA ALA A 216 -2.04 5.27 -1.21
C ALA A 216 -1.03 4.51 -2.09
N SER A 217 -1.39 4.22 -3.33
CA SER A 217 -0.56 3.43 -4.22
C SER A 217 -0.43 4.07 -5.60
N ILE A 218 0.80 4.12 -6.11
CA ILE A 218 1.09 4.58 -7.46
C ILE A 218 0.70 3.46 -8.44
N VAL A 219 -0.10 3.80 -9.47
CA VAL A 219 -0.43 2.87 -10.55
C VAL A 219 0.78 2.76 -11.47
N VAL A 220 1.53 1.67 -11.35
CA VAL A 220 2.75 1.46 -12.16
C VAL A 220 2.44 0.81 -13.50
N ALA A 221 1.42 -0.03 -13.54
CA ALA A 221 0.87 -0.61 -14.76
C ALA A 221 -0.65 -0.71 -14.62
N ASN A 222 -1.39 -0.39 -15.67
CA ASN A 222 -2.84 -0.43 -15.63
C ASN A 222 -3.35 -1.64 -16.42
N ARG A 223 -4.16 -2.48 -15.77
CA ARG A 223 -4.68 -3.74 -16.31
C ARG A 223 -5.88 -3.53 -17.25
N SER A 224 -6.48 -2.35 -17.25
CA SER A 224 -7.54 -1.96 -18.18
C SER A 224 -6.98 -1.34 -19.45
N THR A 225 -5.95 -0.50 -19.34
CA THR A 225 -5.35 0.21 -20.51
C THR A 225 -4.16 -0.54 -21.12
N GLY A 226 -3.48 -1.40 -20.34
CA GLY A 226 -2.23 -2.06 -20.72
C GLY A 226 -0.99 -1.16 -20.60
N GLY A 227 -1.14 0.09 -20.17
CA GLY A 227 -0.04 1.05 -20.06
C GLY A 227 0.85 0.84 -18.85
N VAL A 228 2.05 1.42 -18.91
CA VAL A 228 3.08 1.36 -17.87
C VAL A 228 3.67 2.76 -17.68
N VAL A 229 3.81 3.18 -16.43
CA VAL A 229 4.37 4.49 -16.09
C VAL A 229 5.86 4.56 -16.46
N ASP A 230 6.31 5.71 -16.97
CA ASP A 230 7.74 5.92 -17.23
C ASP A 230 8.54 6.16 -15.92
N GLY A 231 9.86 5.93 -15.99
CA GLY A 231 10.76 6.05 -14.84
C GLY A 231 10.82 7.45 -14.20
N PRO A 232 10.99 8.54 -14.98
CA PRO A 232 10.93 9.90 -14.45
C PRO A 232 9.63 10.23 -13.71
N THR A 233 8.48 9.87 -14.29
CA THR A 233 7.16 10.07 -13.68
C THR A 233 7.05 9.27 -12.39
N LEU A 234 7.42 7.99 -12.39
CA LEU A 234 7.43 7.15 -11.18
C LEU A 234 8.31 7.76 -10.08
N SER A 235 9.52 8.19 -10.42
CA SER A 235 10.47 8.78 -9.46
C SER A 235 9.89 10.06 -8.82
N ARG A 236 9.22 10.89 -9.63
CA ARG A 236 8.53 12.10 -9.13
C ARG A 236 7.39 11.74 -8.18
N LEU A 237 6.54 10.78 -8.55
CA LEU A 237 5.42 10.34 -7.73
C LEU A 237 5.89 9.73 -6.41
N GLU A 238 6.97 8.95 -6.43
CA GLU A 238 7.58 8.35 -5.24
C GLU A 238 8.12 9.41 -4.27
N SER A 239 8.87 10.39 -4.77
CA SER A 239 9.45 11.42 -3.91
C SER A 239 8.40 12.46 -3.47
N VAL A 240 7.76 13.14 -4.42
CA VAL A 240 6.83 14.24 -4.12
C VAL A 240 5.56 13.72 -3.45
N GLY A 241 4.99 12.62 -3.96
CA GLY A 241 3.81 12.00 -3.37
C GLY A 241 4.10 11.41 -1.99
N GLY A 242 5.28 10.83 -1.83
CA GLY A 242 5.78 10.37 -0.55
C GLY A 242 5.86 11.45 0.51
N GLY A 243 6.49 12.59 0.18
CA GLY A 243 6.54 13.75 1.07
C GLY A 243 5.15 14.29 1.42
N ALA A 244 4.20 14.28 0.47
CA ALA A 244 2.81 14.68 0.74
C ALA A 244 2.10 13.71 1.71
N VAL A 245 2.29 12.40 1.55
CA VAL A 245 1.78 11.40 2.51
C VAL A 245 2.35 11.62 3.91
N MET A 246 3.64 11.92 4.02
CA MET A 246 4.28 12.20 5.31
C MET A 246 3.70 13.48 5.95
N LYS A 247 3.43 14.54 5.17
CA LYS A 247 2.75 15.75 5.66
C LYS A 247 1.33 15.46 6.18
N ALA A 248 0.57 14.63 5.47
CA ALA A 248 -0.75 14.20 5.92
C ALA A 248 -0.66 13.43 7.24
N LEU A 249 0.32 12.54 7.37
CA LEU A 249 0.55 11.77 8.59
C LEU A 249 0.93 12.67 9.77
N ALA A 250 1.83 13.63 9.58
CA ALA A 250 2.28 14.55 10.62
C ALA A 250 1.19 15.52 11.10
N SER A 251 0.19 15.83 10.25
CA SER A 251 -0.92 16.72 10.58
C SER A 251 -2.18 16.00 11.07
N THR A 252 -2.22 14.66 11.02
CA THR A 252 -3.38 13.88 11.46
C THR A 252 -3.32 13.63 12.98
N PRO A 253 -4.33 14.04 13.75
CA PRO A 253 -4.38 13.74 15.18
C PRO A 253 -4.47 12.23 15.43
N LEU A 254 -3.80 11.75 16.48
CA LEU A 254 -3.88 10.36 16.95
C LEU A 254 -5.18 10.09 17.70
#